data_AF-A0A5Q6RYW6-F1
#
_entry.id   AF-A0A5Q6RYW6-F1
#
_cell.length_a   1.000
_cell.length_b   1.000
_cell.length_c   1.000
_cell.angle_alpha   90.00
_cell.angle_beta   90.00
_cell.angle_gamma   90.00
#
_symmetry.space_group_name_H-M   'P 1'
#
loop_
_entity.id
_entity.type
_entity.pdbx_description
1 polymer ?
#
loop_
_entity_poly.entity_id
_entity_poly.type
_entity_poly.pdbx_seq_one_letter_code
_entity_poly.pdbx_strand_id
1 'polypeptide(L)'
;MRSTSSDAEPDDGSATSGVDLRRRYWARERIDRAHGAHLPIYGSPAWHMLPDNDPAKALAALVAAEAWARSAETLQTDLAVEIATAREVAAKYAEDTAYREQVEAHRNRWGPVARSTVAPFAERRRARIEAAAPRSDDYLGRG
;
A
#
# COMPACT_ATOMS: atom_id res chain seq x y z
N MET A 1 -27.86 -28.91 31.36
CA MET A 1 -28.40 -28.14 30.23
C MET A 1 -28.83 -26.77 30.74
N ARG A 2 -28.04 -25.72 30.51
CA ARG A 2 -28.43 -24.33 30.76
C ARG A 2 -28.39 -23.60 29.43
N SER A 3 -29.56 -23.30 28.89
CA SER A 3 -29.72 -22.42 27.74
C SER A 3 -29.53 -20.99 28.23
N THR A 4 -28.41 -20.36 27.86
CA THR A 4 -28.26 -18.91 27.96
C THR A 4 -28.98 -18.28 26.78
N SER A 5 -30.25 -17.93 26.99
CA SER A 5 -31.02 -17.07 26.09
C SER A 5 -30.35 -15.70 26.09
N SER A 6 -29.59 -15.43 25.03
CA SER A 6 -29.02 -14.11 24.77
C SER A 6 -30.09 -13.31 24.07
N ASP A 7 -30.97 -12.68 24.86
CA ASP A 7 -31.79 -11.56 24.39
C ASP A 7 -30.84 -10.41 24.06
N ALA A 8 -30.41 -10.36 22.80
CA ALA A 8 -29.69 -9.22 22.26
C ALA A 8 -30.71 -8.08 22.11
N GLU A 9 -30.67 -7.14 23.05
CA GLU A 9 -31.39 -5.88 22.88
C GLU A 9 -30.94 -5.23 21.56
N PRO A 10 -31.87 -4.78 20.71
CA PRO A 10 -31.52 -4.06 19.50
C PRO A 10 -30.91 -2.71 19.91
N ASP A 11 -29.59 -2.62 19.76
CA ASP A 11 -28.81 -1.39 19.89
C ASP A 11 -29.44 -0.31 18.99
N ASP A 12 -30.08 0.67 19.62
CA ASP A 12 -30.92 1.69 19.00
C ASP A 12 -30.09 2.84 18.42
N GLY A 13 -28.96 2.51 17.76
CA GLY A 13 -27.96 3.43 17.19
C GLY A 13 -28.46 4.51 16.21
N SER A 14 -29.78 4.69 16.10
CA SER A 14 -30.46 5.79 15.43
C SER A 14 -30.40 7.13 16.19
N ALA A 15 -30.29 7.17 17.53
CA ALA A 15 -30.37 8.43 18.28
C ALA A 15 -29.06 9.26 18.27
N THR A 16 -27.90 8.59 18.32
CA THR A 16 -26.57 9.22 18.23
C THR A 16 -26.31 9.83 16.85
N SER A 17 -26.91 9.27 15.80
CA SER A 17 -26.71 9.72 14.41
C SER A 17 -27.11 11.18 14.18
N GLY A 18 -28.18 11.67 14.81
CA GLY A 18 -28.67 13.04 14.60
C GLY A 18 -27.80 14.13 15.23
N VAL A 19 -27.25 13.87 16.41
CA VAL A 19 -26.35 14.80 17.12
C VAL A 19 -25.00 14.89 16.40
N ASP A 20 -24.46 13.74 15.97
CA ASP A 20 -23.19 13.70 15.25
C ASP A 20 -23.28 14.36 13.88
N LEU A 21 -24.39 14.22 13.16
CA LEU A 21 -24.59 14.93 11.89
C LEU A 21 -24.60 16.45 12.07
N ARG A 22 -25.26 16.97 13.11
CA ARG A 22 -25.28 18.41 13.40
C ARG A 22 -23.90 18.93 13.79
N ARG A 23 -23.18 18.19 14.65
CA ARG A 23 -21.80 18.51 15.04
C ARG A 23 -20.89 18.59 13.81
N ARG A 24 -20.92 17.55 12.95
CA ARG A 24 -20.11 17.48 11.72
C ARG A 24 -20.44 18.60 10.75
N TYR A 25 -21.72 18.92 10.57
CA TYR A 25 -22.14 20.01 9.69
C TYR A 25 -21.62 21.36 10.19
N TRP A 26 -21.80 21.64 11.49
CA TRP A 26 -21.29 22.86 12.10
C TRP A 26 -19.76 22.97 12.00
N ALA A 27 -19.04 21.90 12.30
CA ALA A 27 -17.58 21.91 12.24
C ALA A 27 -17.09 22.12 10.80
N ARG A 28 -17.70 21.43 9.84
CA ARG A 28 -17.40 21.59 8.41
C ARG A 28 -17.67 23.01 7.93
N GLU A 29 -18.80 23.59 8.31
CA GLU A 29 -19.11 24.99 7.98
C GLU A 29 -18.04 25.96 8.51
N ARG A 30 -17.54 25.74 9.74
CA ARG A 30 -16.48 26.56 10.33
C ARG A 30 -15.14 26.40 9.61
N ILE A 31 -14.79 25.17 9.24
CA ILE A 31 -13.57 24.84 8.50
C ILE A 31 -13.65 25.42 7.08
N ASP A 32 -14.79 25.29 6.42
CA ASP A 32 -15.01 25.77 5.05
C ASP A 32 -14.95 27.29 4.96
N ARG A 33 -15.45 28.01 5.97
CA ARG A 33 -15.27 29.48 6.04
C ARG A 33 -13.81 29.90 6.24
N ALA A 34 -12.96 29.01 6.75
CA ALA A 34 -11.53 29.24 6.92
C ALA A 34 -10.71 28.80 5.70
N HIS A 35 -11.34 28.33 4.61
CA HIS A 35 -10.63 27.91 3.41
C HIS A 35 -9.76 29.06 2.86
N GLY A 36 -8.47 28.77 2.68
CA GLY A 36 -7.48 29.73 2.20
C GLY A 36 -6.63 30.35 3.32
N ALA A 37 -7.00 30.19 4.60
CA ALA A 37 -6.15 30.55 5.72
C ALA A 37 -5.09 29.47 5.96
N HIS A 38 -3.83 29.87 6.14
CA HIS A 38 -2.78 28.96 6.59
C HIS A 38 -2.94 28.70 8.10
N LEU A 39 -3.70 27.68 8.47
CA LEU A 39 -3.88 27.28 9.87
C LEU A 39 -2.62 26.56 10.38
N PRO A 40 -2.10 26.91 11.58
CA PRO A 40 -1.02 26.14 12.18
C PRO A 40 -1.53 24.77 12.63
N ILE A 41 -0.64 23.78 12.71
CA ILE A 41 -0.95 22.46 13.25
C ILE A 41 -1.25 22.60 14.74
N TYR A 42 -2.36 22.02 15.22
CA TYR A 42 -2.70 22.02 16.64
C TYR A 42 -1.57 21.45 17.49
N GLY A 43 -1.20 22.15 18.58
CA GLY A 43 -0.09 21.77 19.47
C GLY A 43 1.32 22.07 18.91
N SER A 44 1.44 22.57 17.69
CA SER A 44 2.74 23.03 17.17
C SER A 44 3.22 24.31 17.88
N PRO A 45 4.53 24.61 17.87
CA PRO A 45 5.04 25.88 18.40
C PRO A 45 4.35 27.10 17.78
N ALA A 46 4.07 27.07 16.47
CA ALA A 46 3.36 28.13 15.78
C ALA A 46 1.94 28.36 16.34
N TRP A 47 1.24 27.28 16.70
CA TRP A 47 -0.08 27.35 17.35
C TRP A 47 0.00 27.93 18.77
N HIS A 48 1.03 27.55 19.54
CA HIS A 48 1.25 28.08 20.89
C HIS A 48 1.57 29.58 20.91
N MET A 49 2.22 30.09 19.86
CA MET A 49 2.55 31.51 19.72
C MET A 49 1.35 32.39 19.39
N LEU A 50 0.21 31.81 18.98
CA LEU A 50 -1.01 32.57 18.72
C LEU A 50 -1.65 33.05 20.04
N PRO A 51 -2.22 34.27 20.07
CA PRO A 51 -3.05 34.72 21.18
C PRO A 51 -4.21 33.77 21.46
N ASP A 52 -4.65 33.68 22.72
CA ASP A 52 -5.75 32.77 23.10
C ASP A 52 -7.09 33.11 22.41
N ASN A 53 -7.28 34.37 22.04
CA ASN A 53 -8.47 34.84 21.33
C ASN A 53 -8.32 34.81 19.80
N ASP A 54 -7.23 34.27 19.27
CA ASP A 54 -7.01 34.20 17.83
C ASP A 54 -7.93 33.14 17.19
N PRO A 55 -8.75 33.50 16.18
CA PRO A 55 -9.64 32.55 15.52
C PRO A 55 -8.90 31.38 14.85
N ALA A 56 -7.67 31.58 14.36
CA ALA A 56 -6.88 30.50 13.77
C ALA A 56 -6.48 29.45 14.82
N LYS A 57 -6.26 29.87 16.08
CA LYS A 57 -5.94 28.96 17.19
C LYS A 57 -7.12 28.04 17.51
N ALA A 58 -8.33 28.61 17.60
CA ALA A 58 -9.56 27.86 17.82
C ALA A 58 -9.90 26.94 16.65
N LEU A 59 -9.74 27.42 15.41
CA LEU A 59 -10.00 26.61 14.21
C LEU A 59 -9.03 25.43 14.09
N ALA A 60 -7.74 25.63 14.37
CA ALA A 60 -6.77 24.53 14.39
C ALA A 60 -7.14 23.45 15.43
N ALA A 61 -7.61 23.85 16.62
CA ALA A 61 -8.10 22.91 17.63
C ALA A 61 -9.36 22.17 17.17
N LEU A 62 -10.30 22.86 16.52
CA LEU A 62 -11.50 22.23 15.96
C LEU A 62 -11.17 21.19 14.88
N VAL A 63 -10.22 21.51 13.97
CA VAL A 63 -9.75 20.57 12.94
C VAL A 63 -9.14 19.32 13.58
N ALA A 64 -8.32 19.50 14.62
CA ALA A 64 -7.74 18.36 15.35
C ALA A 64 -8.79 17.52 16.05
N ALA A 65 -9.78 18.15 16.71
CA ALA A 65 -10.87 17.45 17.38
C ALA A 65 -11.73 16.64 16.39
N GLU A 66 -12.07 17.18 15.22
CA GLU A 66 -12.80 16.45 14.19
C GLU A 66 -11.95 15.37 13.50
N ALA A 67 -10.64 15.55 13.41
CA ALA A 67 -9.74 14.48 12.97
C ALA A 67 -9.76 13.33 13.98
N TRP A 68 -9.67 13.62 15.27
CA TRP A 68 -9.75 12.60 16.32
C TRP A 68 -11.12 11.91 16.35
N ALA A 69 -12.21 12.65 16.29
CA ALA A 69 -13.55 12.08 16.28
C ALA A 69 -13.76 11.15 15.08
N ARG A 70 -13.30 11.52 13.89
CA ARG A 70 -13.35 10.65 12.71
C ARG A 70 -12.45 9.43 12.85
N SER A 71 -11.23 9.63 13.35
CA SER A 71 -10.29 8.53 13.53
C SER A 71 -10.78 7.53 14.57
N ALA A 72 -11.47 7.95 15.63
CA ALA A 72 -11.99 7.01 16.63
C ALA A 72 -12.98 6.00 16.03
N GLU A 73 -13.73 6.41 14.99
CA GLU A 73 -14.69 5.54 14.29
C GLU A 73 -14.01 4.55 13.33
N THR A 74 -12.86 4.93 12.73
CA THR A 74 -12.18 4.11 11.72
C THR A 74 -10.91 3.45 12.23
N LEU A 75 -10.35 3.86 13.37
CA LEU A 75 -9.02 3.47 13.84
C LEU A 75 -8.86 1.96 13.93
N GLN A 76 -9.87 1.26 14.45
CA GLN A 76 -9.83 -0.20 14.54
C GLN A 76 -9.80 -0.84 13.14
N THR A 77 -10.59 -0.33 12.21
CA THR A 77 -10.65 -0.82 10.82
C THR A 77 -9.36 -0.49 10.08
N ASP A 78 -8.87 0.74 10.18
CA ASP A 78 -7.64 1.22 9.55
C ASP A 78 -6.43 0.42 10.06
N LEU A 79 -6.35 0.20 11.38
CA LEU A 79 -5.31 -0.64 11.99
C LEU A 79 -5.43 -2.10 11.55
N ALA A 80 -6.64 -2.64 11.43
CA ALA A 80 -6.84 -4.00 10.92
C ALA A 80 -6.37 -4.14 9.46
N VAL A 81 -6.65 -3.15 8.62
CA VAL A 81 -6.17 -3.08 7.23
C VAL A 81 -4.66 -2.97 7.17
N GLU A 82 -4.06 -2.13 8.00
CA GLU A 82 -2.60 -1.97 8.08
C GLU A 82 -1.92 -3.29 8.50
N ILE A 83 -2.44 -3.96 9.53
CA ILE A 83 -1.92 -5.27 9.98
C ILE A 83 -2.08 -6.33 8.89
N ALA A 84 -3.23 -6.38 8.21
CA ALA A 84 -3.46 -7.32 7.12
C ALA A 84 -2.45 -7.11 5.97
N THR A 85 -2.23 -5.85 5.60
CA THR A 85 -1.28 -5.45 4.55
C THR A 85 0.16 -5.81 4.94
N ALA A 86 0.55 -5.52 6.19
CA ALA A 86 1.88 -5.87 6.69
C ALA A 86 2.11 -7.40 6.68
N ARG A 87 1.09 -8.19 7.01
CA ARG A 87 1.14 -9.66 6.95
C ARG A 87 1.29 -10.17 5.52
N GLU A 88 0.53 -9.61 4.58
CA GLU A 88 0.61 -9.98 3.16
C GLU A 88 2.01 -9.68 2.59
N VAL A 89 2.55 -8.49 2.87
CA VAL A 89 3.90 -8.10 2.45
C VAL A 89 4.95 -9.04 3.04
N ALA A 90 4.84 -9.38 4.33
CA ALA A 90 5.76 -10.31 4.97
C ALA A 90 5.69 -11.73 4.36
N ALA A 91 4.48 -12.23 4.08
CA ALA A 91 4.28 -13.51 3.42
C ALA A 91 4.90 -13.51 2.01
N LYS A 92 4.68 -12.45 1.24
CA LYS A 92 5.24 -12.32 -0.10
C LYS A 92 6.77 -12.30 -0.09
N TYR A 93 7.36 -11.62 0.88
CA TYR A 93 8.82 -11.58 1.05
C TYR A 93 9.38 -12.98 1.39
N ALA A 94 8.68 -13.75 2.23
CA ALA A 94 9.05 -15.11 2.55
C ALA A 94 8.97 -16.05 1.32
N GLU A 95 7.90 -15.95 0.53
CA GLU A 95 7.76 -16.68 -0.73
C GLU A 95 8.87 -16.35 -1.73
N ASP A 96 9.17 -15.06 -1.92
CA ASP A 96 10.20 -14.61 -2.85
C ASP A 96 11.60 -15.07 -2.41
N THR A 97 11.85 -15.14 -1.10
CA THR A 97 13.09 -15.67 -0.54
C THR A 97 13.21 -17.17 -0.83
N ALA A 98 12.17 -17.95 -0.51
CA ALA A 98 12.13 -19.38 -0.79
C ALA A 98 12.28 -19.68 -2.30
N TYR A 99 11.65 -18.87 -3.17
CA TYR A 99 11.80 -18.99 -4.61
C TYR A 99 13.24 -18.74 -5.07
N ARG A 100 13.91 -17.69 -4.54
CA ARG A 100 15.31 -17.41 -4.86
C ARG A 100 16.23 -18.56 -4.47
N GLU A 101 16.03 -19.13 -3.28
CA GLU A 101 16.79 -20.30 -2.81
C GLU A 101 16.58 -21.51 -3.71
N GLN A 102 15.34 -21.79 -4.13
CA GLN A 102 15.05 -22.88 -5.07
C GLN A 102 15.69 -22.66 -6.45
N VAL A 103 15.64 -21.43 -6.96
CA VAL A 103 16.29 -21.08 -8.24
C VAL A 103 17.80 -21.23 -8.14
N GLU A 104 18.41 -20.79 -7.03
CA GLU A 104 19.85 -20.96 -6.79
C GLU A 104 20.22 -22.45 -6.69
N ALA A 105 19.47 -23.24 -5.92
CA ALA A 105 19.66 -24.68 -5.82
C ALA A 105 19.53 -25.36 -7.19
N HIS A 106 18.55 -24.96 -8.00
CA HIS A 106 18.38 -25.45 -9.36
C HIS A 106 19.59 -25.10 -10.25
N ARG A 107 20.05 -23.85 -10.23
CA ARG A 107 21.25 -23.42 -10.96
C ARG A 107 22.49 -24.18 -10.51
N ASN A 108 22.66 -24.43 -9.22
CA ASN A 108 23.80 -25.17 -8.70
C ASN A 108 23.75 -26.64 -9.13
N ARG A 109 22.56 -27.26 -9.08
CA ARG A 109 22.34 -28.65 -9.50
C ARG A 109 22.55 -28.85 -11.00
N TRP A 110 21.97 -27.98 -11.83
CA TRP A 110 21.95 -28.16 -13.28
C TRP A 110 23.04 -27.38 -14.01
N GLY A 111 23.70 -26.44 -13.34
CA GLY A 111 24.79 -25.64 -13.89
C GLY A 111 25.92 -26.48 -14.50
N PRO A 112 26.42 -27.53 -13.81
CA PRO A 112 27.41 -28.43 -14.40
C PRO A 112 26.92 -29.10 -15.69
N VAL A 113 25.69 -29.62 -15.70
CA VAL A 113 25.08 -30.29 -16.87
C VAL A 113 24.88 -29.30 -18.03
N ALA A 114 24.41 -28.10 -17.73
CA ALA A 114 24.23 -27.04 -18.72
C ALA A 114 25.58 -26.67 -19.37
N ARG A 115 26.65 -26.56 -18.56
CA ARG A 115 28.01 -26.27 -19.06
C ARG A 115 28.61 -27.43 -19.86
N SER A 116 28.45 -28.68 -19.40
CA SER A 116 29.07 -29.83 -20.06
C SER A 116 28.36 -30.25 -21.35
N THR A 117 27.04 -30.10 -21.39
CA THR A 117 26.21 -30.76 -22.42
C THR A 117 25.49 -29.74 -23.28
N VAL A 118 24.83 -28.76 -22.68
CA VAL A 118 23.97 -27.80 -23.41
C VAL A 118 24.80 -26.74 -24.12
N ALA A 119 25.78 -26.13 -23.44
CA ALA A 119 26.60 -25.07 -24.01
C ALA A 119 27.37 -25.52 -25.27
N PRO A 120 28.08 -26.67 -25.28
CA PRO A 120 28.78 -27.13 -26.48
C PRO A 120 27.84 -27.48 -27.63
N PHE A 121 26.64 -28.00 -27.31
CA PHE A 121 25.63 -28.27 -28.34
C PHE A 121 25.10 -26.96 -28.96
N ALA A 122 24.81 -25.96 -28.13
CA ALA A 122 24.37 -24.65 -28.59
C ALA A 122 25.44 -23.95 -29.44
N GLU A 123 26.71 -24.03 -29.04
CA GLU A 123 27.85 -23.51 -29.82
C GLU A 123 27.96 -24.19 -31.18
N ARG A 124 27.95 -25.54 -31.23
CA ARG A 124 27.96 -26.29 -32.49
C ARG A 124 26.79 -25.91 -33.39
N ARG A 125 25.60 -25.73 -32.80
CA ARG A 125 24.40 -25.32 -33.54
C ARG A 125 24.54 -23.91 -34.10
N ARG A 126 25.07 -22.95 -33.32
CA ARG A 126 25.34 -21.58 -33.80
C ARG A 126 26.34 -21.60 -34.94
N ALA A 127 27.48 -22.26 -34.77
CA ALA A 127 28.51 -22.38 -35.81
C ALA A 127 27.96 -22.99 -37.10
N ARG A 128 27.06 -23.98 -36.99
CA ARG A 128 26.40 -24.58 -38.16
C ARG A 128 25.46 -23.62 -38.87
N ILE A 129 24.68 -22.84 -38.12
CA ILE A 129 23.78 -21.84 -38.69
C ILE A 129 24.58 -20.73 -39.37
N GLU A 130 25.66 -20.27 -38.74
CA GLU A 130 26.55 -19.25 -39.28
C GLU A 130 27.27 -19.73 -40.55
N ALA A 131 27.77 -20.96 -40.57
CA ALA A 131 28.40 -21.54 -41.77
C ALA A 131 27.40 -21.78 -42.92
N ALA A 132 26.12 -22.00 -42.59
CA ALA A 132 25.04 -22.13 -43.56
C ALA A 132 24.41 -20.78 -43.93
N ALA A 133 24.85 -19.68 -43.31
CA ALA A 133 24.39 -18.37 -43.69
C ALA A 133 24.91 -18.06 -45.11
N PRO A 134 24.02 -17.65 -46.03
CA PRO A 134 24.43 -17.23 -47.36
C PRO A 134 25.40 -16.06 -47.26
N ARG A 135 26.44 -16.08 -48.10
CA ARG A 135 27.41 -14.99 -48.15
C ARG A 135 26.72 -13.76 -48.76
N SER A 136 27.19 -12.56 -48.42
CA SER A 136 26.67 -11.31 -48.99
C SER A 136 26.61 -11.33 -50.52
N ASP A 137 27.54 -12.07 -51.15
CA ASP A 137 27.71 -12.14 -52.59
C ASP A 137 26.77 -13.18 -53.25
N ASP A 138 26.19 -14.11 -52.47
CA ASP A 138 25.21 -15.09 -52.95
C ASP A 138 23.85 -14.45 -53.29
N TYR A 139 23.62 -13.22 -52.84
CA TYR A 139 22.42 -12.42 -53.12
C TYR A 139 22.57 -11.54 -54.37
N LEU A 140 23.76 -11.42 -54.95
CA LEU A 140 24.00 -10.68 -56.18
C LEU A 140 23.79 -11.63 -57.37
N GLY A 141 22.53 -11.72 -57.82
CA GLY A 141 22.13 -12.56 -58.94
C GLY A 141 23.06 -12.42 -60.14
N ARG A 142 23.44 -13.57 -60.70
CA ARG A 142 24.18 -13.71 -61.96
C ARG A 142 23.34 -13.06 -63.08
N GLY A 143 23.67 -11.82 -63.43
CA GLY A 143 23.13 -11.10 -64.59
C GLY A 143 23.77 -11.57 -65.90
#